data_AF-A0A7Y9X206-F1
#
_entry.id   AF-A0A7Y9X206-F1
#
_cell.length_a   1.000
_cell.length_b   1.000
_cell.length_c   1.000
_cell.angle_alpha   90.00
_cell.angle_beta   90.00
_cell.angle_gamma   90.00
#
_symmetry.space_group_name_H-M   'P 1'
#
loop_
_entity.id
_entity.type
_entity.pdbx_description
1 polymer ?
#
loop_
_entity_poly.entity_id
_entity_poly.type
_entity_poly.pdbx_seq_one_letter_code
_entity_poly.pdbx_strand_id
1 'polypeptide(L)' 'MGLAGFHFHDLRRTDNTLAAASGASTRELMHRQGHATMRAALIYQHATGERDREIAQAMDRGIAGSARRRP' A
#
# COMPACT_ATOMS: atom_id res chain seq x y z
N MET A 1 -11.85 -21.08 18.50
CA MET A 1 -12.97 -20.14 18.38
C MET A 1 -12.39 -18.78 18.04
N GLY A 2 -12.82 -18.19 16.92
CA GLY A 2 -12.22 -16.97 16.35
C GLY A 2 -12.49 -15.70 17.17
N LEU A 3 -11.68 -14.67 16.92
CA LEU A 3 -11.77 -13.35 17.56
C LEU A 3 -13.19 -12.78 17.44
N ALA A 4 -13.81 -12.44 18.57
CA ALA A 4 -15.16 -11.89 18.58
C ALA A 4 -15.23 -10.61 17.73
N GLY A 5 -16.10 -10.60 16.71
CA GLY A 5 -16.26 -9.48 15.78
C GLY A 5 -15.41 -9.54 14.52
N PHE A 6 -14.53 -10.54 14.38
CA PHE A 6 -13.73 -10.72 13.17
C PHE A 6 -14.56 -11.37 12.05
N HIS A 7 -14.68 -10.68 10.92
CA HIS A 7 -15.34 -11.23 9.74
C HIS A 7 -14.29 -11.63 8.71
N PHE A 8 -14.51 -12.72 7.97
CA PHE A 8 -13.61 -13.13 6.87
C PHE A 8 -13.39 -12.01 5.83
N HIS A 9 -14.32 -11.06 5.71
CA HIS A 9 -14.18 -9.88 4.87
C HIS A 9 -13.05 -8.93 5.32
N ASP A 10 -12.71 -8.90 6.61
CA ASP A 10 -11.64 -8.06 7.15
C ASP A 10 -10.25 -8.56 6.71
N LEU A 11 -10.09 -9.87 6.54
CA LEU A 11 -8.89 -10.46 5.90
C LEU A 11 -8.75 -9.95 4.47
N ARG A 12 -9.84 -10.01 3.70
CA ARG A 12 -9.84 -9.56 2.30
C ARG A 12 -9.54 -8.07 2.16
N ARG A 13 -9.91 -7.24 3.13
CA ARG A 13 -9.54 -5.81 3.17
C ARG A 13 -8.06 -5.62 3.52
N THR A 14 -7.56 -6.37 4.50
CA THR A 14 -6.16 -6.36 4.93
C THR A 14 -5.23 -6.79 3.79
N ASP A 15 -5.54 -7.91 3.12
CA ASP A 15 -4.79 -8.43 1.98
C ASP A 15 -4.70 -7.42 0.83
N ASN A 16 -5.78 -6.70 0.57
CA ASN A 16 -5.80 -5.71 -0.50
C ASN A 16 -4.99 -4.46 -0.17
N THR A 17 -5.01 -4.05 1.10
CA THR A 17 -4.19 -2.95 1.60
C THR A 17 -2.72 -3.33 1.52
N LEU A 18 -2.37 -4.58 1.87
CA LEU A 18 -1.01 -5.11 1.76
C LEU A 18 -0.54 -5.24 0.30
N ALA A 19 -1.42 -5.73 -0.58
CA ALA A 19 -1.13 -5.82 -2.02
C ALA A 19 -0.89 -4.43 -2.62
N ALA A 20 -1.72 -3.44 -2.28
CA ALA A 20 -1.51 -2.07 -2.70
C ALA A 20 -0.16 -1.55 -2.16
N ALA A 21 0.12 -1.76 -0.86
CA ALA A 21 1.38 -1.39 -0.19
C ALA A 21 2.63 -2.00 -0.84
N SER A 22 2.49 -3.15 -1.49
CA SER A 22 3.58 -3.80 -2.24
C SER A 22 3.83 -3.21 -3.63
N GLY A 23 3.04 -2.21 -4.05
CA GLY A 23 3.16 -1.60 -5.38
C GLY A 23 2.33 -2.29 -6.46
N ALA A 24 1.35 -3.14 -6.11
CA ALA A 24 0.47 -3.74 -7.09
C ALA A 24 -0.35 -2.67 -7.82
N SER A 25 -0.47 -2.78 -9.14
CA SER A 25 -1.26 -1.87 -9.95
C SER A 25 -2.77 -2.05 -9.71
N THR A 26 -3.55 -1.03 -10.03
CA THR A 26 -5.03 -1.06 -10.03
C THR A 26 -5.59 -2.32 -10.70
N ARG A 27 -4.99 -2.75 -11.83
CA ARG A 27 -5.42 -3.93 -12.58
C ARG A 27 -5.15 -5.24 -11.83
N GLU A 28 -4.00 -5.34 -11.17
CA GLU A 28 -3.63 -6.51 -10.37
C GLU A 28 -4.48 -6.60 -9.09
N LEU A 29 -4.79 -5.45 -8.47
CA LEU A 29 -5.72 -5.38 -7.34
C LEU A 29 -7.12 -5.84 -7.74
N MET A 30 -7.65 -5.35 -8.86
CA MET A 30 -8.96 -5.76 -9.37
C MET A 30 -9.02 -7.26 -9.71
N HIS A 31 -7.95 -7.80 -10.30
CA HIS A 31 -7.85 -9.22 -10.61
C HIS A 31 -7.82 -10.09 -9.34
N ARG A 32 -6.97 -9.73 -8.35
CA ARG A 32 -6.91 -10.41 -7.05
C ARG A 32 -8.22 -10.34 -6.28
N GLN A 33 -8.95 -9.24 -6.47
CA GLN A 33 -10.17 -8.99 -5.74
C GLN A 33 -11.44 -9.37 -6.52
N GLY A 34 -11.35 -10.18 -7.58
CA GLY A 34 -12.50 -10.86 -8.20
C GLY A 34 -13.75 -9.98 -8.38
N HIS A 35 -13.73 -9.09 -9.38
CA HIS A 35 -14.78 -8.11 -9.70
C HIS A 35 -14.88 -6.88 -8.77
N ALA A 36 -13.83 -6.55 -8.00
CA ALA A 36 -13.80 -5.24 -7.34
C ALA A 36 -13.87 -4.10 -8.37
N THR A 37 -14.67 -3.08 -8.06
CA THR A 37 -14.86 -1.94 -8.96
C THR A 37 -13.59 -1.11 -9.08
N MET A 38 -13.39 -0.42 -10.23
CA MET A 38 -12.25 0.50 -10.40
C MET A 38 -12.15 1.53 -9.27
N ARG A 39 -13.29 1.97 -8.74
CA ARG A 39 -13.37 2.90 -7.61
C ARG A 39 -12.71 2.35 -6.35
N ALA A 40 -12.92 1.07 -6.03
CA ALA A 40 -12.29 0.45 -4.86
C ALA A 40 -10.77 0.36 -5.03
N ALA A 41 -10.30 -0.04 -6.21
CA ALA A 41 -8.87 -0.15 -6.50
C ALA A 41 -8.17 1.22 -6.44
N LEU A 42 -8.79 2.29 -6.94
CA LEU A 42 -8.26 3.66 -6.85
C LEU A 42 -8.16 4.17 -5.40
N ILE A 43 -9.13 3.85 -4.54
CA ILE A 43 -9.07 4.22 -3.12
C ILE A 43 -7.86 3.55 -2.44
N TYR A 44 -7.63 2.26 -2.70
CA TYR A 44 -6.47 1.57 -2.16
C TYR A 44 -5.14 2.06 -2.77
N GLN A 45 -5.11 2.39 -4.06
CA GLN A 45 -3.94 2.97 -4.73
C GLN A 45 -3.58 4.36 -4.17
N HIS A 46 -4.57 5.17 -3.80
CA HIS A 46 -4.31 6.49 -3.22
C HIS A 46 -3.75 6.38 -1.80
N ALA A 47 -4.25 5.42 -1.00
CA ALA A 47 -3.71 5.12 0.33
C ALA A 47 -2.22 4.74 0.29
N THR A 48 -1.74 4.18 -0.83
CA THR A 48 -0.32 3.92 -1.04
C THR A 48 0.47 5.06 -1.65
N GLY A 49 -0.14 5.94 -2.44
CA GLY A 49 0.53 7.14 -2.94
C GLY A 49 1.08 8.04 -1.82
N GLU A 50 0.44 8.02 -0.64
CA GLU A 50 0.97 8.68 0.57
C GLU A 50 2.23 7.97 1.09
N ARG A 51 2.24 6.63 1.11
CA ARG A 51 3.38 5.83 1.54
C ARG A 51 4.58 5.95 0.60
N ASP A 52 4.36 6.00 -0.71
CA ASP A 52 5.43 6.22 -1.70
C ASP A 52 6.10 7.58 -1.49
N ARG A 53 5.33 8.62 -1.13
CA ARG A 53 5.90 9.93 -0.77
C ARG A 53 6.74 9.86 0.50
N GLU A 54 6.29 9.11 1.51
CA GLU A 54 7.09 8.90 2.73
C GLU A 54 8.40 8.16 2.44
N ILE A 55 8.38 7.16 1.54
CA ILE A 55 9.57 6.42 1.11
C ILE A 55 10.51 7.35 0.33
N ALA A 56 9.99 8.13 -0.62
CA ALA A 56 10.77 9.13 -1.36
C ALA A 56 11.43 10.15 -0.42
N GLN A 57 10.69 10.67 0.56
CA GLN A 57 11.23 11.57 1.57
C GLN A 57 12.28 10.90 2.46
N ALA A 58 12.10 9.62 2.81
CA ALA A 58 13.10 8.87 3.56
C ALA A 58 14.38 8.64 2.75
N MET A 59 14.26 8.35 1.45
CA MET A 59 15.38 8.25 0.52
C MET A 59 16.10 9.59 0.37
N ASP A 60 15.37 10.69 0.17
CA ASP A 60 15.92 12.04 0.09
C ASP A 60 16.69 12.41 1.35
N ARG A 61 16.15 12.09 2.54
CA ARG A 61 16.86 12.30 3.81
C ARG A 61 18.14 11.47 3.90
N GLY A 62 18.11 10.21 3.47
CA GLY A 62 19.28 9.35 3.42
C GLY A 62 20.36 9.85 2.47
N ILE A 63 19.95 10.34 1.29
CA ILE A 63 20.85 10.93 0.29
C ILE A 63 21.44 12.24 0.81
N ALA A 64 20.63 13.13 1.38
CA ALA A 64 21.10 14.39 1.97
C ALA A 64 22.07 14.16 3.15
N GLY A 65 21.83 13.14 3.98
CA GLY A 65 22.74 12.71 5.04
C GLY A 65 24.05 12.12 4.51
N SER A 66 24.01 11.40 3.38
CA SER A 66 25.20 10.88 2.71
C SER A 66 26.03 11.98 2.04
N ALA A 67 25.38 13.00 1.47
CA ALA A 67 26.03 14.15 0.84
C ALA A 67 26.79 15.02 1.85
N ARG A 68 26.34 15.05 3.11
CA ARG A 68 27.01 15.76 4.22
C ARG A 68 28.19 15.00 4.84
N ARG A 69 28.39 13.73 4.45
CA ARG A 69 29.50 12.84 4.88
C ARG A 69 30.58 12.68 3.81
N ARG A 70 30.72 13.63 2.88
CA ARG A 70 31.90 13.71 2.01
C ARG A 70 32.89 14.75 2.58
N PRO A 71 34.13 14.36 2.93
CA PRO A 71 35.19 15.30 3.29
C PRO A 71 35.64 16.14 2.09
#